data_AF-A0A960D6A1-F1
#
_entry.id   AF-A0A960D6A1-F1
#
_cell.length_a   1.000
_cell.length_b   1.000
_cell.length_c   1.000
_cell.angle_alpha   90.00
_cell.angle_beta   90.00
_cell.angle_gamma   90.00
#
_symmetry.space_group_name_H-M   'P 1'
#
loop_
_entity.id
_entity.type
_entity.pdbx_description
1 polymer ?
#
loop_
_entity_poly.entity_id
_entity_poly.type
_entity_poly.pdbx_seq_one_letter_code
_entity_poly.pdbx_strand_id
1 'polypeptide(L)' 'MSDLSKRMAPRVTTAPAKRAAEAFHSPADDMQRVTVYMPKVVVRALKQQALDTDTSMSRILTDLARKMLNKT' A
#
# COMPACT_ATOMS: atom_id res chain seq x y z
N MET A 1 52.56 1.85 29.90
CA MET A 1 51.22 1.22 29.90
C MET A 1 50.44 1.81 28.74
N SER A 2 49.90 0.98 27.83
CA SER A 2 49.20 1.46 26.63
C SER A 2 47.77 1.83 26.99
N ASP A 3 47.39 3.09 26.76
CA ASP A 3 46.08 3.64 27.07
C ASP A 3 45.05 3.15 26.05
N LEU A 4 44.30 2.11 26.45
CA LEU A 4 43.21 1.48 25.70
C LEU A 4 42.03 2.43 25.45
N SER A 5 41.99 3.60 26.10
CA SER A 5 40.92 4.59 25.97
C SER A 5 40.83 5.20 24.56
N LYS A 6 41.92 5.19 23.78
CA LYS A 6 41.96 5.74 22.41
C LYS A 6 41.34 4.85 21.34
N ARG A 7 40.92 3.62 21.65
CA ARG A 7 40.31 2.68 20.68
C ARG A 7 38.79 2.56 20.78
N MET A 8 38.14 3.25 21.72
CA MET A 8 36.68 3.22 21.79
C MET A 8 36.10 4.27 20.83
N ALA A 9 35.78 3.84 19.62
CA ALA A 9 34.98 4.62 18.68
C ALA A 9 33.66 5.03 19.35
N PRO A 10 33.15 6.26 19.12
CA PRO A 10 31.90 6.71 19.71
C PRO A 10 30.78 5.76 19.26
N ARG A 11 30.11 5.17 20.24
CA ARG A 11 28.97 4.27 20.02
C ARG A 11 27.91 5.09 19.29
N VAL A 12 27.71 4.79 18.00
CA VAL A 12 26.66 5.41 17.19
C VAL A 12 25.34 5.16 17.90
N THR A 13 24.75 6.22 18.46
CA THR A 13 23.39 6.21 18.98
C THR A 13 22.46 6.16 17.79
N THR A 14 22.14 4.95 17.33
CA THR A 14 21.09 4.74 16.34
C THR A 14 19.79 5.25 16.94
N ALA A 15 19.20 6.28 16.32
CA ALA A 15 17.82 6.68 16.56
C ALA A 15 16.92 5.43 16.58
N PRO A 16 15.84 5.40 17.39
CA PRO A 16 15.04 4.20 17.55
C PRO A 16 14.60 3.73 16.16
N ALA A 17 15.04 2.52 15.80
CA ALA A 17 14.59 1.86 14.59
C ALA A 17 13.06 1.88 14.65
N LYS A 18 12.42 2.41 13.61
CA LYS A 18 10.96 2.36 13.45
C LYS A 18 10.49 0.97 13.88
N ARG A 19 9.42 0.91 14.69
CA ARG A 19 8.89 -0.37 15.18
C ARG A 19 8.76 -1.29 13.97
N ALA A 20 9.25 -2.52 14.04
CA ALA A 20 9.34 -3.41 12.89
C ALA A 20 8.03 -3.48 12.06
N ALA A 21 6.89 -3.37 12.72
CA ALA A 21 5.56 -3.24 12.10
C ALA A 21 5.44 -2.10 11.06
N GLU A 22 6.05 -0.94 11.29
CA GLU A 22 6.07 0.19 10.35
C GLU A 22 7.08 -0.02 9.21
N ALA A 23 8.11 -0.82 9.42
CA ALA A 23 9.13 -1.12 8.41
C ALA A 23 8.67 -2.20 7.41
N PHE A 24 7.73 -3.06 7.81
CA PHE A 24 7.18 -4.14 6.97
C PHE A 24 5.75 -3.87 6.45
N HIS A 25 5.23 -2.67 6.67
CA HIS A 25 3.90 -2.31 6.15
C HIS A 25 3.91 -2.32 4.62
N SER A 26 3.01 -3.10 4.05
CA SER A 26 2.77 -3.20 2.62
C SER A 26 1.51 -2.43 2.23
N PRO A 27 1.38 -1.95 0.99
CA PRO A 27 0.13 -1.32 0.54
C PRO A 27 -1.10 -2.26 0.62
N ALA A 28 -0.87 -3.58 0.65
CA ALA A 28 -1.92 -4.56 0.81
C ALA A 28 -2.53 -4.57 2.23
N ASP A 29 -1.78 -4.11 3.24
CA ASP A 29 -2.26 -4.04 4.62
C ASP A 29 -3.37 -2.97 4.78
N ASP A 30 -3.42 -1.98 3.87
CA ASP A 30 -4.48 -0.97 3.81
C ASP A 30 -5.68 -1.38 2.92
N MET A 31 -5.67 -2.59 2.35
CA MET A 31 -6.69 -3.04 1.41
C MET A 31 -7.72 -3.97 2.07
N GLN A 32 -9.00 -3.66 1.92
CA GLN A 32 -10.09 -4.55 2.31
C GLN A 32 -10.75 -5.20 1.09
N ARG A 33 -10.97 -6.52 1.16
CA ARG A 33 -11.72 -7.26 0.12
C ARG A 33 -13.22 -7.10 0.33
N VAL A 34 -13.93 -6.76 -0.76
CA VAL A 34 -15.40 -6.70 -0.80
C VAL A 34 -15.91 -7.63 -1.89
N THR A 35 -16.98 -8.38 -1.60
CA THR A 35 -17.70 -9.20 -2.58
C THR A 35 -19.04 -8.55 -2.87
N VAL A 36 -19.32 -8.26 -4.15
CA VAL A 36 -20.57 -7.63 -4.59
C VAL A 36 -21.22 -8.44 -5.71
N TYR A 37 -22.55 -8.40 -5.76
CA TYR A 37 -23.31 -8.97 -6.87
C TYR A 37 -23.51 -7.92 -7.96
N MET A 38 -23.20 -8.29 -9.20
CA MET A 38 -23.39 -7.44 -10.38
C MET A 38 -23.95 -8.26 -11.54
N PRO A 39 -24.71 -7.64 -12.47
CA PRO A 39 -25.13 -8.31 -13.69
C PRO A 39 -23.93 -8.83 -14.50
N LYS A 40 -24.03 -10.04 -15.06
CA LYS A 40 -22.93 -10.66 -15.84
C LYS A 40 -22.43 -9.77 -16.99
N VAL A 41 -23.36 -9.08 -17.65
CA VAL A 41 -23.06 -8.15 -18.75
C VAL A 41 -22.19 -6.98 -18.30
N VAL A 42 -22.43 -6.45 -17.10
CA VAL A 42 -21.64 -5.35 -16.50
C VAL A 42 -20.25 -5.85 -16.14
N VAL A 43 -20.14 -7.03 -15.51
CA VAL A 43 -18.83 -7.63 -15.18
C VAL A 43 -18.00 -7.85 -16.45
N ARG A 44 -18.61 -8.31 -17.54
CA ARG A 44 -17.91 -8.50 -18.82
C ARG A 44 -17.41 -7.18 -19.39
N ALA A 45 -18.25 -6.14 -19.38
CA ALA A 45 -17.85 -4.81 -19.85
C ALA A 45 -16.71 -4.22 -19.00
N LEU A 46 -16.78 -4.35 -17.68
CA LEU A 46 -15.72 -3.88 -16.77
C LEU A 46 -14.39 -4.61 -17.01
N LYS A 47 -14.42 -5.92 -17.26
CA LYS A 47 -13.22 -6.69 -17.62
C LYS A 47 -12.61 -6.20 -18.94
N GLN A 48 -13.45 -6.00 -19.96
CA GLN A 48 -12.97 -5.52 -21.25
C GLN A 48 -12.37 -4.12 -21.13
N GLN A 49 -13.06 -3.20 -20.46
CA GLN A 49 -12.57 -1.86 -20.21
C GLN A 49 -11.22 -1.86 -19.47
N ALA A 50 -11.06 -2.75 -18.49
CA ALA A 50 -9.81 -2.88 -17.75
C ALA A 50 -8.64 -3.28 -18.66
N LEU A 51 -8.87 -4.21 -19.60
CA LEU A 51 -7.87 -4.60 -20.60
C LEU A 51 -7.56 -3.47 -21.57
N ASP A 52 -8.59 -2.81 -22.10
CA ASP A 52 -8.46 -1.76 -23.11
C ASP A 52 -7.70 -0.52 -22.60
N THR A 53 -7.73 -0.30 -21.27
CA THR A 53 -7.10 0.87 -20.61
C THR A 53 -5.89 0.51 -19.77
N ASP A 54 -5.34 -0.71 -19.91
CA ASP A 54 -4.20 -1.22 -19.14
C ASP A 54 -4.34 -0.96 -17.63
N THR A 55 -5.49 -1.35 -17.08
CA THR A 55 -5.85 -1.13 -15.68
C THR A 55 -6.53 -2.34 -15.06
N SER A 56 -6.99 -2.21 -13.82
CA SER A 56 -7.74 -3.26 -13.13
C SER A 56 -9.19 -2.87 -12.87
N MET A 57 -10.07 -3.85 -12.77
CA MET A 57 -11.45 -3.61 -12.33
C MET A 57 -11.50 -2.97 -10.94
N SER A 58 -10.60 -3.36 -10.03
CA SER A 58 -10.55 -2.76 -8.69
C SER A 58 -10.23 -1.26 -8.75
N ARG A 59 -9.36 -0.83 -9.66
CA ARG A 59 -9.05 0.59 -9.88
C ARG A 59 -10.24 1.35 -10.47
N ILE A 60 -10.88 0.83 -11.51
CA ILE A 60 -12.09 1.43 -12.11
C ILE A 60 -13.18 1.64 -11.04
N LEU A 61 -13.45 0.59 -10.24
CA LEU A 61 -14.46 0.65 -9.18
C LEU A 61 -14.06 1.61 -8.05
N THR A 62 -12.78 1.66 -7.69
CA THR A 62 -12.27 2.60 -6.68
C THR A 62 -12.44 4.04 -7.15
N ASP A 63 -12.11 4.35 -8.41
CA ASP A 63 -12.23 5.70 -8.95
C ASP A 63 -13.70 6.13 -9.06
N LEU A 64 -14.59 5.21 -9.45
CA LEU A 64 -16.03 5.44 -9.44
C LEU A 64 -16.54 5.75 -8.02
N ALA A 65 -16.14 4.93 -7.04
CA ALA A 65 -16.52 5.13 -5.64
C ALA A 65 -15.99 6.47 -5.10
N ARG A 66 -14.74 6.82 -5.37
CA ARG A 66 -14.16 8.12 -4.97
C ARG A 66 -14.92 9.29 -5.59
N LYS A 67 -15.25 9.24 -6.89
CA LYS A 67 -16.04 10.28 -7.55
C LYS A 67 -17.43 10.44 -6.92
N MET A 68 -18.05 9.35 -6.48
CA MET A 68 -19.34 9.38 -5.81
C MET A 68 -19.24 9.94 -4.39
N LEU A 69 -18.25 9.50 -3.61
CA LEU A 69 -18.08 9.88 -2.21
C LEU A 69 -17.52 11.30 -2.03
N ASN A 70 -16.69 11.76 -2.96
CA ASN A 70 -16.10 13.11 -2.93
C ASN A 70 -17.05 14.19 -3.49
N LYS A 71 -18.33 13.86 -3.76
CA LYS A 71 -19.32 14.78 -4.33
C LYS A 71 -20.08 15.58 -3.26
N THR A 72 -19.38 15.96 -2.18
CA THR A 72 -19.85 16.80 -1.08
C THR A 72 -18.96 18.04 -1.00
#